data_AF-A0A8S0TVN9-F1
#
_entry.id   AF-A0A8S0TVN9-F1
#
_cell.length_a   1.000
_cell.length_b   1.000
_cell.length_c   1.000
_cell.angle_alpha   90.00
_cell.angle_beta   90.00
_cell.angle_gamma   90.00
#
_symmetry.space_group_name_H-M   'P 1'
#
loop_
_entity.id
_entity.type
_entity.pdbx_description
1 polymer ?
#
loop_
_entity_poly.entity_id
_entity_poly.type
_entity_poly.pdbx_seq_one_letter_code
_entity_poly.pdbx_strand_id
1 'polypeptide(L)'
;MISNRRYNLTANGSRGKLGKEAYLEHWVTKFTSLSAKDDAMFNITFDWDESMGVPGAFIIRNHHHSQFYLKKVTLEDVPGHGQLQFVCNSWVYPAHRYKNDRVFFAYKTYLPCNTPEPLRAYREDELTNLRGDGSGTLKEWDRVYDYALYNDLGSPEKGQEYARPVLGDSKEFPYPRRGRTGREPNEKDPNSESQLPLLNLNIYVPRDERFSHVKFLDFIGYSFKSLGQVLIPEIEAVFDETINEFDNFQDVHKLYEGGIKLPDGHALKNTRECLPWESFKNLLHLDGGRPLQFPTPDIIKNDRTAWRTDEEFGREMLAGVNPVIIRRLQEFPPASKLDPKVYGNQNSSLTRDQIEKNMNGLTVEEVFRH
;
A
#
# COMPACT_ATOMS: atom_id res chain seq x y z
N MET A 1 13.90 -1.19 -30.98
CA MET A 1 14.17 -2.53 -30.43
C MET A 1 15.67 -2.70 -30.14
N ILE A 2 16.05 -3.53 -29.16
CA ILE A 2 17.44 -3.85 -28.78
C ILE A 2 17.72 -5.32 -29.11
N SER A 3 18.83 -5.57 -29.83
CA SER A 3 19.28 -6.91 -30.18
C SER A 3 19.84 -7.68 -28.98
N ASN A 4 19.56 -8.98 -28.90
CA ASN A 4 20.15 -9.88 -27.92
C ASN A 4 21.39 -10.65 -28.42
N ARG A 5 21.87 -10.39 -29.65
CA ARG A 5 23.01 -11.07 -30.27
C ARG A 5 24.29 -10.27 -30.14
N ARG A 6 25.40 -10.95 -29.86
CA ARG A 6 26.74 -10.36 -29.79
C ARG A 6 27.22 -10.03 -31.21
N TYR A 7 27.57 -8.76 -31.46
CA TYR A 7 28.31 -8.36 -32.66
C TYR A 7 29.75 -8.08 -32.28
N ASN A 8 30.69 -8.57 -33.09
CA ASN A 8 32.03 -8.02 -33.09
C ASN A 8 31.95 -6.64 -33.75
N LEU A 9 32.18 -5.57 -33.00
CA LEU A 9 32.84 -4.36 -33.49
C LEU A 9 33.21 -3.43 -32.32
N THR A 10 34.50 -3.09 -32.33
CA THR A 10 35.15 -1.98 -31.64
C THR A 10 34.36 -0.67 -31.79
N ALA A 11 33.90 -0.10 -30.68
CA ALA A 11 33.69 1.35 -30.40
C ALA A 11 32.52 1.62 -29.43
N ASN A 12 31.57 0.70 -29.24
CA ASN A 12 30.48 0.83 -28.26
C ASN A 12 30.43 -0.43 -27.41
N GLY A 13 31.04 -0.40 -26.21
CA GLY A 13 31.23 -1.56 -25.35
C GLY A 13 29.97 -2.41 -25.19
N SER A 14 30.10 -3.73 -25.41
CA SER A 14 29.18 -4.87 -25.11
C SER A 14 27.64 -4.71 -25.18
N ARG A 15 27.08 -3.57 -25.61
CA ARG A 15 25.65 -3.26 -25.65
C ARG A 15 25.01 -3.77 -26.95
N GLY A 16 23.79 -4.29 -26.84
CA GLY A 16 23.00 -4.72 -27.99
C GLY A 16 22.70 -3.59 -28.96
N LYS A 17 22.74 -3.90 -30.26
CA LYS A 17 22.45 -2.94 -31.33
C LYS A 17 21.01 -2.42 -31.19
N LEU A 18 20.86 -1.10 -31.28
CA LEU A 18 19.57 -0.43 -31.35
C LEU A 18 19.08 -0.42 -32.81
N GLY A 19 17.83 -0.86 -33.01
CA GLY A 19 17.12 -0.68 -34.27
C GLY A 19 16.66 0.77 -34.48
N LYS A 20 16.11 1.07 -35.66
CA LYS A 20 15.54 2.39 -35.96
C LYS A 20 14.34 2.71 -35.06
N GLU A 21 14.08 4.01 -34.90
CA GLU A 21 12.85 4.47 -34.26
C GLU A 21 11.64 4.09 -35.12
N ALA A 22 10.56 3.67 -34.45
CA ALA A 22 9.27 3.37 -35.06
C ALA A 22 8.19 4.07 -34.25
N TYR A 23 7.13 4.51 -34.93
CA TYR A 23 6.02 5.24 -34.35
C TYR A 23 4.74 4.41 -34.43
N LEU A 24 3.82 4.64 -33.50
CA LEU A 24 2.52 3.98 -33.52
C LEU A 24 1.75 4.40 -34.78
N GLU A 25 1.25 3.42 -35.52
CA GLU A 25 0.41 3.66 -36.69
C GLU A 25 -1.00 4.06 -36.23
N HIS A 26 -1.63 4.99 -36.95
CA HIS A 26 -3.01 5.42 -36.70
C HIS A 26 -3.28 5.95 -35.28
N TRP A 27 -2.33 6.66 -34.68
CA TRP A 27 -2.55 7.34 -33.40
C TRP A 27 -3.66 8.41 -33.52
N VAL A 28 -4.80 8.16 -32.89
CA VAL A 28 -5.94 9.09 -32.92
C VAL A 28 -5.64 10.28 -32.00
N THR A 29 -5.51 11.47 -32.59
CA THR A 29 -5.18 12.73 -31.88
C THR A 29 -6.36 13.35 -31.12
N LYS A 30 -7.58 12.88 -31.36
CA LYS A 30 -8.80 13.27 -30.63
C LYS A 30 -9.39 12.04 -29.94
N PHE A 31 -9.02 11.84 -28.68
CA PHE A 31 -9.68 10.86 -27.84
C PHE A 31 -11.11 11.31 -27.55
N THR A 32 -12.09 10.82 -28.31
CA THR A 32 -13.49 10.80 -27.87
C THR A 32 -13.60 9.77 -26.76
N SER A 33 -13.46 10.21 -25.51
CA SER A 33 -13.93 9.51 -24.30
C SER A 33 -13.85 7.98 -24.40
N LEU A 34 -12.63 7.41 -24.49
CA LEU A 34 -12.45 6.04 -24.07
C LEU A 34 -12.76 6.04 -22.58
N SER A 35 -13.89 5.42 -22.21
CA SER A 35 -14.14 5.11 -20.82
C SER A 35 -12.90 4.40 -20.27
N ALA A 36 -12.48 4.70 -19.04
CA ALA A 36 -11.25 4.16 -18.44
C ALA A 36 -11.23 2.61 -18.28
N LYS A 37 -12.15 1.89 -18.93
CA LYS A 37 -12.35 0.45 -18.88
C LYS A 37 -11.85 -0.29 -20.12
N ASP A 38 -11.65 0.38 -21.27
CA ASP A 38 -11.33 -0.31 -22.52
C ASP A 38 -9.85 -0.17 -22.92
N ASP A 39 -9.22 -1.30 -23.21
CA ASP A 39 -7.84 -1.33 -23.71
C ASP A 39 -7.77 -0.91 -25.17
N ALA A 40 -6.88 0.02 -25.48
CA ALA A 40 -6.58 0.41 -26.85
C ALA A 40 -5.41 -0.42 -27.40
N MET A 41 -5.60 -1.00 -28.59
CA MET A 41 -4.55 -1.69 -29.33
C MET A 41 -4.07 -0.83 -30.50
N PHE A 42 -2.76 -0.75 -30.67
CA PHE A 42 -2.13 0.00 -31.75
C PHE A 42 -1.15 -0.91 -32.49
N ASN A 43 -1.11 -0.77 -33.82
CA ASN A 43 -0.15 -1.47 -34.65
C ASN A 43 1.14 -0.64 -34.75
N ILE A 44 2.26 -1.35 -34.85
CA ILE A 44 3.57 -0.75 -35.03
C ILE A 44 4.43 -1.70 -35.86
N THR A 45 5.06 -1.15 -36.90
CA THR A 45 5.98 -1.89 -37.76
C THR A 45 7.42 -1.50 -37.44
N PHE A 46 8.30 -2.50 -37.25
CA PHE A 46 9.72 -2.28 -37.02
C PHE A 46 10.54 -2.77 -38.21
N ASP A 47 11.38 -1.89 -38.76
CA ASP A 47 12.43 -2.29 -39.70
C ASP A 47 13.50 -3.11 -38.95
N TRP A 48 13.44 -4.45 -39.09
CA TRP A 48 14.34 -5.37 -38.40
C TRP A 48 15.02 -6.35 -39.35
N ASP A 49 16.32 -6.21 -39.49
CA ASP A 49 17.17 -7.11 -40.27
C ASP A 49 17.53 -8.36 -39.43
N GLU A 50 17.38 -9.56 -40.00
CA GLU A 50 17.76 -10.83 -39.38
C GLU A 50 19.24 -10.86 -38.96
N SER A 51 20.08 -10.10 -39.66
CA SER A 51 21.48 -9.90 -39.29
C SER A 51 21.63 -9.30 -37.89
N MET A 52 20.60 -8.61 -37.36
CA MET A 52 20.52 -8.05 -36.01
C MET A 52 20.07 -9.07 -34.95
N GLY A 53 19.73 -10.31 -35.31
CA GLY A 53 19.35 -11.36 -34.35
C GLY A 53 18.00 -11.09 -33.70
N VAL A 54 17.78 -11.61 -32.49
CA VAL A 54 16.45 -11.59 -31.87
C VAL A 54 16.28 -10.35 -31.00
N PRO A 55 15.15 -9.64 -31.09
CA PRO A 55 14.87 -8.55 -30.16
C PRO A 55 14.79 -9.07 -28.71
N GLY A 56 15.53 -8.44 -27.78
CA GLY A 56 15.56 -8.82 -26.37
C GLY A 56 14.94 -7.79 -25.43
N ALA A 57 14.91 -6.52 -25.86
CA ALA A 57 14.32 -5.41 -25.13
C ALA A 57 13.85 -4.33 -26.11
N PHE A 58 13.09 -3.35 -25.64
CA PHE A 58 12.79 -2.14 -26.39
C PHE A 58 12.83 -0.91 -25.51
N ILE A 59 13.04 0.23 -26.15
CA ILE A 59 13.02 1.55 -25.52
C ILE A 59 11.76 2.26 -26.02
N ILE A 60 11.04 2.91 -25.11
CA ILE A 60 9.87 3.72 -25.44
C ILE A 60 10.04 5.15 -24.95
N ARG A 61 9.70 6.11 -25.83
CA ARG A 61 9.66 7.53 -25.53
C ARG A 61 8.26 8.05 -25.79
N ASN A 62 7.64 8.62 -24.75
CA ASN A 62 6.35 9.27 -24.88
C ASN A 62 6.55 10.76 -25.18
N HIS A 63 6.27 11.17 -26.41
CA HIS A 63 6.29 12.57 -26.84
C HIS A 63 4.94 13.29 -26.66
N HIS A 64 3.92 12.58 -26.18
CA HIS A 64 2.63 13.15 -25.84
C HIS A 64 2.68 13.87 -24.48
N HIS A 65 1.78 14.82 -24.25
CA HIS A 65 1.73 15.60 -23.02
C HIS A 65 1.14 14.81 -21.84
N SER A 66 0.26 13.83 -22.12
CA SER A 66 -0.32 12.91 -21.13
C SER A 66 0.45 11.60 -21.03
N GLN A 67 0.47 11.03 -19.83
CA GLN A 67 0.90 9.67 -19.55
C GLN A 67 -0.11 8.63 -20.05
N PHE A 68 0.37 7.42 -20.35
CA PHE A 68 -0.47 6.26 -20.63
C PHE A 68 0.05 5.02 -19.88
N TYR A 69 -0.81 4.02 -19.71
CA TYR A 69 -0.43 2.76 -19.08
C TYR A 69 -0.13 1.71 -20.16
N LEU A 70 1.13 1.28 -20.26
CA LEU A 70 1.57 0.28 -21.23
C LEU A 70 1.38 -1.11 -20.64
N LYS A 71 0.43 -1.88 -21.16
CA LYS A 71 0.18 -3.26 -20.71
C LYS A 71 1.20 -4.25 -21.28
N LYS A 72 1.25 -4.38 -22.60
CA LYS A 72 2.13 -5.32 -23.28
C LYS A 72 2.48 -4.85 -24.68
N VAL A 73 3.59 -5.37 -25.21
CA VAL A 73 3.94 -5.30 -26.64
C VAL A 73 4.12 -6.73 -27.13
N THR A 74 3.52 -7.05 -28.27
CA THR A 74 3.65 -8.36 -28.91
C THR A 74 4.20 -8.16 -30.30
N LEU A 75 5.31 -8.82 -30.61
CA LEU A 75 5.85 -8.90 -31.95
C LEU A 75 5.42 -10.22 -32.57
N GLU A 76 4.71 -10.12 -33.68
CA GLU A 76 4.34 -11.27 -34.50
C GLU A 76 5.50 -11.59 -35.46
N ASP A 77 5.62 -12.87 -35.83
CA ASP A 77 6.55 -13.35 -36.86
C ASP A 77 8.03 -12.99 -36.69
N VAL A 78 8.56 -13.07 -35.46
CA VAL A 78 10.01 -12.92 -35.24
C VAL A 78 10.76 -14.11 -35.88
N PRO A 79 11.70 -13.88 -36.82
CA PRO A 79 12.40 -14.96 -37.52
C PRO A 79 13.05 -15.96 -36.56
N GLY A 80 12.74 -17.24 -36.74
CA GLY A 80 13.25 -18.34 -35.90
C GLY A 80 12.67 -18.44 -34.48
N HIS A 81 11.75 -17.55 -34.09
CA HIS A 81 11.20 -17.49 -32.73
C HIS A 81 9.67 -17.39 -32.66
N GLY A 82 8.99 -17.02 -33.75
CA GLY A 82 7.55 -16.84 -33.78
C GLY A 82 7.12 -15.61 -32.97
N GLN A 83 6.10 -15.75 -32.13
CA GLN A 83 5.59 -14.64 -31.34
C GLN A 83 6.52 -14.30 -30.15
N LEU A 84 6.88 -13.03 -30.02
CA LEU A 84 7.68 -12.52 -28.89
C LEU A 84 6.87 -11.50 -28.07
N GLN A 85 6.76 -11.74 -26.77
CA GLN A 85 5.96 -10.91 -25.87
C GLN A 85 6.82 -10.13 -24.86
N PHE A 86 6.38 -8.91 -24.59
CA PHE A 86 6.90 -8.01 -23.56
C PHE A 86 5.75 -7.66 -22.63
N VAL A 87 5.80 -8.13 -21.39
CA VAL A 87 4.80 -7.80 -20.36
C VAL A 87 5.31 -6.57 -19.60
N CYS A 88 4.66 -5.42 -19.81
CA CYS A 88 5.16 -4.12 -19.36
C CYS A 88 4.48 -3.67 -18.06
N ASN A 89 3.15 -3.66 -18.04
CA ASN A 89 2.30 -3.25 -16.90
C ASN A 89 2.82 -2.02 -16.13
N SER A 90 3.13 -0.94 -16.86
CA SER A 90 3.75 0.24 -16.26
C SER A 90 3.28 1.54 -16.90
N TRP A 91 3.24 2.61 -16.10
CA TRP A 91 2.93 3.96 -16.57
C TRP A 91 4.11 4.56 -17.33
N VAL A 92 3.86 5.12 -18.52
CA VAL A 92 4.86 5.81 -19.34
C VAL A 92 4.51 7.31 -19.40
N TYR A 93 5.26 8.11 -18.65
CA TYR A 93 5.12 9.57 -18.62
C TYR A 93 5.84 10.23 -19.80
N PRO A 94 5.54 11.52 -20.09
CA PRO A 94 6.25 12.28 -21.11
C PRO A 94 7.76 12.22 -20.93
N ALA A 95 8.50 12.05 -22.02
CA ALA A 95 9.94 11.75 -22.02
C ALA A 95 10.78 12.82 -21.29
N HIS A 96 10.37 14.09 -21.34
CA HIS A 96 11.06 15.19 -20.64
C HIS A 96 11.07 15.06 -19.11
N ARG A 97 10.24 14.17 -18.53
CA ARG A 97 10.21 13.90 -17.09
C ARG A 97 11.24 12.86 -16.65
N TYR A 98 11.79 12.10 -17.59
CA TYR A 98 12.76 11.05 -17.29
C TYR A 98 14.19 11.51 -17.59
N LYS A 99 15.13 11.16 -16.70
CA LYS A 99 16.57 11.32 -16.96
C LYS A 99 17.05 10.33 -18.04
N ASN A 100 16.48 9.12 -18.03
CA ASN A 100 16.83 8.01 -18.92
C ASN A 100 15.57 7.43 -19.58
N ASP A 101 15.71 6.91 -20.79
CA ASP A 101 14.58 6.33 -21.49
C ASP A 101 14.06 5.06 -20.80
N ARG A 102 12.76 4.79 -20.99
CA ARG A 102 12.10 3.61 -20.44
C ARG A 102 12.45 2.38 -21.25
N VAL A 103 13.07 1.39 -20.61
CA VAL A 103 13.39 0.09 -21.22
C VAL A 103 12.44 -1.00 -20.71
N PHE A 104 12.02 -1.89 -21.61
CA PHE A 104 11.23 -3.08 -21.29
C PHE A 104 11.88 -4.31 -21.91
N PHE A 105 11.96 -5.40 -21.14
CA PHE A 105 12.60 -6.65 -21.55
C PHE A 105 11.54 -7.67 -22.02
N ALA A 106 11.95 -8.57 -22.91
CA ALA A 106 11.12 -9.70 -23.31
C ALA A 106 10.83 -10.60 -22.11
N TYR A 107 9.72 -11.34 -22.15
CA TYR A 107 9.24 -12.19 -21.06
C TYR A 107 10.22 -13.31 -20.62
N LYS A 108 11.28 -13.59 -21.39
CA LYS A 108 12.26 -14.64 -21.05
C LYS A 108 13.03 -14.31 -19.77
N THR A 109 13.05 -15.25 -18.83
CA THR A 109 13.70 -15.08 -17.51
C THR A 109 15.18 -15.48 -17.55
N TYR A 110 16.04 -14.64 -16.97
CA TYR A 110 17.48 -14.92 -16.84
C TYR A 110 18.02 -14.55 -15.46
N LEU A 111 18.81 -15.46 -14.88
CA LEU A 111 19.73 -15.10 -13.79
C LEU A 111 20.78 -14.08 -14.30
N PRO A 112 21.41 -13.28 -13.41
CA PRO A 112 22.44 -12.33 -13.83
C PRO A 112 23.55 -12.96 -14.69
N CYS A 113 24.06 -14.13 -14.30
CA CYS A 113 25.10 -14.86 -15.04
C CYS A 113 24.64 -15.33 -16.43
N ASN A 114 23.35 -15.64 -16.57
CA ASN A 114 22.75 -16.16 -17.80
C ASN A 114 22.14 -15.05 -18.69
N THR A 115 22.23 -13.78 -18.28
CA THR A 115 21.70 -12.67 -19.07
C THR A 115 22.52 -12.56 -20.36
N PRO A 116 21.88 -12.53 -21.54
CA PRO A 116 22.58 -12.34 -22.81
C PRO A 116 23.51 -11.12 -22.72
N GLU A 117 24.78 -11.30 -23.07
CA GLU A 117 25.82 -10.27 -22.94
C GLU A 117 25.38 -8.89 -23.46
N PRO A 118 24.68 -8.78 -24.62
CA PRO A 118 24.20 -7.50 -25.15
C PRO A 118 23.16 -6.77 -24.28
N LEU A 119 22.46 -7.48 -23.41
CA LEU A 119 21.42 -6.93 -22.53
C LEU A 119 21.93 -6.59 -21.12
N ARG A 120 23.15 -7.01 -20.75
CA ARG A 120 23.67 -6.86 -19.39
C ARG A 120 23.79 -5.40 -18.97
N ALA A 121 24.31 -4.54 -19.85
CA ALA A 121 24.43 -3.12 -19.54
C ALA A 121 23.06 -2.46 -19.36
N TYR A 122 22.09 -2.72 -20.26
CA TYR A 122 20.73 -2.21 -20.12
C TYR A 122 20.05 -2.69 -18.82
N ARG A 123 20.32 -3.92 -18.40
CA ARG A 123 19.84 -4.47 -17.13
C ARG A 123 20.40 -3.70 -15.94
N GLU A 124 21.71 -3.44 -15.92
CA GLU A 124 22.32 -2.68 -14.82
C GLU A 124 21.90 -1.21 -14.83
N ASP A 125 21.80 -0.58 -15.99
CA ASP A 125 21.33 0.80 -16.12
C ASP A 125 19.91 0.96 -15.55
N GLU A 126 18.99 0.02 -15.84
CA GLU A 126 17.65 0.04 -15.27
C GLU A 126 17.67 -0.19 -13.75
N LEU A 127 18.53 -1.08 -13.23
CA LEU A 127 18.69 -1.26 -11.78
C LEU A 127 19.22 0.01 -11.11
N THR A 128 20.19 0.69 -11.70
CA THR A 128 20.69 1.98 -11.19
C THR A 128 19.61 3.05 -11.22
N ASN A 129 18.81 3.12 -12.28
CA ASN A 129 17.67 4.05 -12.37
C ASN A 129 16.64 3.79 -11.27
N LEU A 130 16.35 2.53 -10.97
CA LEU A 130 15.42 2.12 -9.92
C LEU A 130 15.97 2.38 -8.52
N ARG A 131 17.28 2.34 -8.29
CA ARG A 131 17.90 2.71 -6.99
C ARG A 131 17.92 4.22 -6.77
N GLY A 132 18.02 5.00 -7.85
CA GLY A 132 18.18 6.45 -7.78
C GLY A 132 19.53 6.87 -7.22
N ASP A 133 19.65 8.14 -6.82
CA ASP A 133 20.88 8.76 -6.31
C ASP A 133 20.85 9.03 -4.79
N GLY A 134 19.80 8.60 -4.09
CA GLY A 134 19.60 8.81 -2.65
C GLY A 134 19.27 10.26 -2.26
N SER A 135 19.09 11.15 -3.22
CA SER A 135 18.94 12.59 -3.00
C SER A 135 17.64 13.15 -3.59
N GLY A 136 17.30 14.38 -3.18
CA GLY A 136 16.15 15.13 -3.70
C GLY A 136 14.77 14.56 -3.36
N THR A 137 13.75 15.36 -3.63
CA THR A 137 12.34 14.97 -3.46
C THR A 137 11.82 14.21 -4.65
N LEU A 138 11.31 13.01 -4.38
CA LEU A 138 10.75 12.12 -5.39
C LEU A 138 9.40 12.63 -5.86
N LYS A 139 9.17 12.53 -7.17
CA LYS A 139 7.99 13.03 -7.88
C LYS A 139 7.09 11.89 -8.29
N GLU A 140 5.85 12.20 -8.64
CA GLU A 140 4.82 11.21 -8.99
C GLU A 140 5.26 10.21 -10.07
N TRP A 141 6.03 10.64 -11.06
CA TRP A 141 6.47 9.81 -12.19
C TRP A 141 7.74 9.01 -11.91
N ASP A 142 8.39 9.23 -10.76
CA ASP A 142 9.61 8.53 -10.39
C ASP A 142 9.32 7.05 -10.06
N ARG A 143 10.32 6.22 -10.29
CA ARG A 143 10.31 4.77 -10.02
C ARG A 143 11.47 4.39 -9.11
N VAL A 144 11.88 5.31 -8.24
CA VAL A 144 13.01 5.14 -7.34
C VAL A 144 12.56 4.41 -6.08
N TYR A 145 13.21 3.28 -5.79
CA TYR A 145 13.06 2.46 -4.60
C TYR A 145 14.30 2.65 -3.73
N ASP A 146 14.10 3.31 -2.59
CA ASP A 146 15.16 3.56 -1.63
C ASP A 146 14.58 3.55 -0.21
N TYR A 147 15.44 3.56 0.80
CA TYR A 147 15.09 3.37 2.19
C TYR A 147 15.11 4.68 2.97
N ALA A 148 14.22 4.77 3.95
CA ALA A 148 14.28 5.82 4.96
C ALA A 148 13.71 5.32 6.30
N LEU A 149 13.95 6.09 7.36
CA LEU A 149 13.44 5.83 8.71
C LEU A 149 11.98 6.28 8.82
N TYR A 150 11.29 5.84 9.87
CA TYR A 150 10.00 6.41 10.23
C TYR A 150 10.22 7.70 11.00
N ASN A 151 10.56 8.75 10.26
CA ASN A 151 10.76 10.10 10.74
C ASN A 151 9.70 11.08 10.20
N ASP A 152 8.61 10.56 9.64
CA ASP A 152 7.56 11.30 8.96
C ASP A 152 6.17 11.17 9.63
N LEU A 153 6.15 10.62 10.85
CA LEU A 153 4.93 10.42 11.63
C LEU A 153 4.58 11.60 12.55
N GLY A 154 5.58 12.38 12.97
CA GLY A 154 5.41 13.52 13.88
C GLY A 154 5.11 14.83 13.13
N SER A 155 4.53 15.79 13.86
CA SER A 155 4.29 17.17 13.40
C SER A 155 4.88 18.17 14.42
N PRO A 156 6.21 18.19 14.64
CA PRO A 156 6.83 19.04 15.67
C PRO A 156 6.56 20.54 15.46
N GLU A 157 6.24 20.97 14.25
CA GLU A 157 5.81 22.33 13.93
C GLU A 157 4.53 22.75 14.68
N LYS A 158 3.63 21.80 15.00
CA LYS A 158 2.37 22.05 15.70
C LYS A 158 2.52 22.12 17.22
N GLY A 159 3.61 21.58 17.78
CA GLY A 159 3.83 21.53 19.23
C GLY A 159 4.59 20.27 19.66
N GLN A 160 5.09 20.28 20.90
CA GLN A 160 5.87 19.17 21.46
C GLN A 160 5.02 17.88 21.59
N GLU A 161 3.72 18.03 21.84
CA GLU A 161 2.74 16.95 21.92
C GLU A 161 2.51 16.23 20.58
N TYR A 162 2.86 16.88 19.47
CA TYR A 162 2.80 16.30 18.12
C TYR A 162 4.17 15.79 17.63
N ALA A 163 5.26 16.06 18.35
CA ALA A 163 6.56 15.48 18.06
C ALA A 163 6.55 13.97 18.35
N ARG A 164 7.25 13.19 17.52
CA ARG A 164 7.38 11.73 17.67
C ARG A 164 8.85 11.34 17.54
N PRO A 165 9.32 10.33 18.29
CA PRO A 165 10.67 9.82 18.10
C PRO A 165 10.81 9.19 16.71
N VAL A 166 11.99 9.33 16.11
CA VAL A 166 12.33 8.64 14.87
C VAL A 166 12.47 7.14 15.15
N LEU A 167 11.76 6.31 14.38
CA LEU A 167 11.84 4.85 14.52
C LEU A 167 12.77 4.25 13.46
N GLY A 168 13.73 3.45 13.93
CA GLY A 168 14.78 2.84 13.14
C GLY A 168 16.16 3.41 13.45
N ASP A 169 17.19 2.61 13.16
CA ASP A 169 18.62 2.97 13.31
C ASP A 169 19.08 3.34 14.73
N SER A 170 18.29 2.99 15.73
CA SER A 170 18.66 3.08 17.13
C SER A 170 18.42 1.75 17.84
N LYS A 171 19.18 1.50 18.91
CA LYS A 171 18.96 0.35 19.79
C LYS A 171 17.70 0.51 20.64
N GLU A 172 17.30 1.75 20.91
CA GLU A 172 16.14 2.09 21.72
C GLU A 172 14.83 1.94 20.93
N PHE A 173 14.82 2.41 19.68
CA PHE A 173 13.67 2.31 18.77
C PHE A 173 14.04 1.56 17.48
N PRO A 174 14.35 0.26 17.54
CA PRO A 174 14.61 -0.53 16.34
C PRO A 174 13.31 -0.67 15.54
N TYR A 175 13.38 -0.43 14.23
CA TYR A 175 12.22 -0.53 13.35
C TYR A 175 12.63 -0.83 11.90
N PRO A 176 11.79 -1.55 11.13
CA PRO A 176 11.99 -1.71 9.69
C PRO A 176 12.11 -0.36 8.97
N ARG A 177 12.82 -0.35 7.84
CA ARG A 177 12.86 0.81 6.95
C ARG A 177 11.56 0.91 6.17
N ARG A 178 11.20 2.13 5.78
CA ARG A 178 10.11 2.44 4.83
C ARG A 178 10.67 2.92 3.50
N GLY A 179 9.79 3.07 2.50
CA GLY A 179 10.13 3.66 1.21
C GLY A 179 10.47 5.14 1.34
N ARG A 180 11.62 5.56 0.81
CA ARG A 180 12.06 6.97 0.79
C ARG A 180 11.09 7.82 -0.03
N THR A 181 10.84 9.03 0.46
CA THR A 181 10.00 10.06 -0.17
C THR A 181 10.81 11.30 -0.49
N GLY A 182 11.78 11.64 0.38
CA GLY A 182 12.74 12.72 0.16
C GLY A 182 12.12 14.12 0.24
N ARG A 183 11.01 14.30 0.95
CA ARG A 183 10.50 15.64 1.26
C ARG A 183 11.51 16.36 2.15
N GLU A 184 11.41 17.67 2.17
CA GLU A 184 12.31 18.52 2.94
C GLU A 184 12.21 18.21 4.43
N PRO A 185 13.30 18.36 5.19
CA PRO A 185 13.27 18.30 6.65
C PRO A 185 12.29 19.31 7.24
N ASN A 186 11.77 19.00 8.42
CA ASN A 186 10.93 19.92 9.18
C ASN A 186 11.76 21.11 9.70
N GLU A 187 11.17 22.31 9.70
CA GLU A 187 11.85 23.53 10.17
C GLU A 187 12.23 23.47 11.66
N LYS A 188 11.41 22.84 12.49
CA LYS A 188 11.65 22.75 13.95
C LYS A 188 12.50 21.55 14.36
N ASP A 189 12.52 20.49 13.55
CA ASP A 189 13.33 19.30 13.78
C ASP A 189 13.91 18.76 12.46
N PRO A 190 15.19 19.02 12.17
CA PRO A 190 15.86 18.54 10.97
C PRO A 190 15.90 17.01 10.82
N ASN A 191 15.68 16.25 11.90
CA ASN A 191 15.64 14.79 11.85
C ASN A 191 14.27 14.26 11.39
N SER A 192 13.23 15.09 11.48
CA SER A 192 11.87 14.76 11.04
C SER A 192 11.63 15.25 9.63
N GLU A 193 10.97 14.45 8.80
CA GLU A 193 10.55 14.84 7.46
C GLU A 193 9.26 15.69 7.54
N SER A 194 9.15 16.73 6.72
CA SER A 194 7.94 17.56 6.65
C SER A 194 6.70 16.72 6.31
N GLN A 195 5.61 16.97 7.04
CA GLN A 195 4.36 16.23 6.84
C GLN A 195 3.56 16.82 5.68
N LEU A 196 2.87 15.96 4.93
CA LEU A 196 1.74 16.40 4.10
C LEU A 196 0.51 16.62 5.00
N PRO A 197 -0.43 17.51 4.65
CA PRO A 197 -1.68 17.67 5.39
C PRO A 197 -2.37 16.32 5.64
N LEU A 198 -3.02 16.14 6.80
CA LEU A 198 -3.57 14.86 7.31
C LEU A 198 -4.45 14.08 6.32
N LEU A 199 -5.06 14.75 5.34
CA LEU A 199 -5.94 14.13 4.33
C LEU A 199 -5.33 14.09 2.92
N ASN A 200 -4.10 14.61 2.76
CA ASN A 200 -3.36 14.56 1.50
C ASN A 200 -2.56 13.25 1.41
N LEU A 201 -3.22 12.22 0.91
CA LEU A 201 -2.66 10.87 0.72
C LEU A 201 -1.74 10.76 -0.52
N ASN A 202 -1.23 11.88 -1.03
CA ASN A 202 -0.24 11.89 -2.11
C ASN A 202 1.19 11.69 -1.58
N ILE A 203 1.35 10.79 -0.61
CA ILE A 203 2.68 10.32 -0.20
C ILE A 203 3.30 9.59 -1.39
N TYR A 204 4.52 9.96 -1.76
CA TYR A 204 5.21 9.32 -2.86
C TYR A 204 5.37 7.82 -2.59
N VAL A 205 5.02 7.04 -3.61
CA VAL A 205 5.44 5.66 -3.79
C VAL A 205 5.88 5.53 -5.25
N PRO A 206 6.82 4.61 -5.57
CA PRO A 206 7.21 4.35 -6.95
C PRO A 206 5.97 4.17 -7.84
N ARG A 207 5.97 4.82 -9.01
CA ARG A 207 4.72 5.07 -9.77
C ARG A 207 3.85 3.83 -10.01
N ASP A 208 4.49 2.70 -10.25
CA ASP A 208 3.84 1.43 -10.58
C ASP A 208 3.30 0.68 -9.34
N GLU A 209 3.74 1.04 -8.12
CA GLU A 209 3.22 0.53 -6.84
C GLU A 209 1.99 1.29 -6.35
N ARG A 210 1.76 2.50 -6.90
CA ARG A 210 0.61 3.32 -6.53
C ARG A 210 -0.67 2.60 -6.95
N PHE A 211 -1.62 2.48 -6.02
CA PHE A 211 -2.94 1.93 -6.32
C PHE A 211 -3.56 2.60 -7.55
N SER A 212 -4.19 1.80 -8.40
CA SER A 212 -5.10 2.30 -9.42
C SER A 212 -6.18 3.17 -8.78
N HIS A 213 -6.68 4.20 -9.47
CA HIS A 213 -7.72 5.08 -8.94
C HIS A 213 -8.94 4.32 -8.38
N VAL A 214 -9.35 3.21 -9.00
CA VAL A 214 -10.47 2.37 -8.51
C VAL A 214 -10.16 1.77 -7.14
N LYS A 215 -9.06 1.02 -7.00
CA LYS A 215 -8.62 0.44 -5.71
C LYS A 215 -8.36 1.49 -4.64
N PHE A 216 -7.86 2.66 -5.02
CA PHE A 216 -7.67 3.78 -4.09
C PHE A 216 -9.01 4.31 -3.62
N LEU A 217 -9.99 4.51 -4.51
CA LEU A 217 -11.34 4.95 -4.12
C LEU A 217 -12.04 3.92 -3.23
N ASP A 218 -11.88 2.63 -3.48
CA ASP A 218 -12.39 1.57 -2.60
C ASP A 218 -11.72 1.67 -1.21
N PHE A 219 -10.38 1.79 -1.17
CA PHE A 219 -9.63 1.96 0.07
C PHE A 219 -10.08 3.20 0.86
N ILE A 220 -10.28 4.34 0.19
CA ILE A 220 -10.81 5.57 0.78
C ILE A 220 -12.23 5.36 1.29
N GLY A 221 -13.10 4.77 0.48
CA GLY A 221 -14.48 4.47 0.86
C GLY A 221 -14.57 3.63 2.14
N TYR A 222 -13.75 2.57 2.24
CA TYR A 222 -13.67 1.74 3.45
C TYR A 222 -13.00 2.47 4.61
N SER A 223 -11.92 3.21 4.36
CA SER A 223 -11.24 3.99 5.39
C SER A 223 -12.17 5.02 6.02
N PHE A 224 -13.02 5.69 5.23
CA PHE A 224 -14.05 6.60 5.73
C PHE A 224 -15.19 5.90 6.45
N LYS A 225 -15.62 4.71 5.99
CA LYS A 225 -16.56 3.89 6.78
C LYS A 225 -15.95 3.60 8.16
N SER A 226 -14.66 3.24 8.26
CA SER A 226 -14.01 2.94 9.55
C SER A 226 -13.57 4.16 10.38
N LEU A 227 -13.27 5.30 9.75
CA LEU A 227 -12.81 6.54 10.40
C LEU A 227 -13.99 7.41 10.85
N GLY A 228 -14.91 6.84 11.61
CA GLY A 228 -15.90 7.62 12.39
C GLY A 228 -15.25 8.67 13.31
N GLN A 229 -13.93 8.60 13.52
CA GLN A 229 -13.14 9.55 14.29
C GLN A 229 -12.93 10.92 13.61
N VAL A 230 -13.11 11.07 12.29
CA VAL A 230 -13.03 12.39 11.62
C VAL A 230 -14.36 13.15 11.70
N LEU A 231 -15.45 12.49 12.13
CA LEU A 231 -16.80 13.03 12.29
C LEU A 231 -17.22 13.19 13.76
N ILE A 232 -16.27 13.21 14.70
CA ILE A 232 -16.57 13.33 16.14
C ILE A 232 -17.44 14.56 16.48
N PRO A 233 -17.31 15.75 15.86
CA PRO A 233 -18.10 16.89 16.30
C PRO A 233 -19.60 16.79 15.99
N GLU A 234 -20.07 15.81 15.20
CA GLU A 234 -21.40 15.86 14.59
C GLU A 234 -22.22 14.55 14.71
N ILE A 235 -21.79 13.58 15.54
CA ILE A 235 -22.60 12.41 15.92
C ILE A 235 -23.49 12.73 17.16
N GLU A 236 -23.61 14.02 17.52
CA GLU A 236 -24.39 14.50 18.66
C GLU A 236 -25.88 14.10 18.61
N ALA A 237 -26.42 13.82 17.42
CA ALA A 237 -27.85 13.57 17.22
C ALA A 237 -28.31 12.11 17.41
N VAL A 238 -27.41 11.18 17.72
CA VAL A 238 -27.75 9.75 17.92
C VAL A 238 -27.83 9.36 19.40
N PHE A 239 -27.19 10.11 20.28
CA PHE A 239 -27.14 9.85 21.71
C PHE A 239 -28.15 10.71 22.47
N ASP A 240 -29.07 10.06 23.17
CA ASP A 240 -30.01 10.72 24.07
C ASP A 240 -29.25 11.02 25.38
N GLU A 241 -29.21 12.28 25.79
CA GLU A 241 -28.68 12.76 27.09
C GLU A 241 -27.16 12.66 27.40
N THR A 242 -26.38 11.80 26.74
CA THR A 242 -24.89 11.70 26.87
C THR A 242 -24.19 11.89 25.52
N ILE A 243 -23.90 13.14 25.16
CA ILE A 243 -23.41 13.56 23.82
C ILE A 243 -22.15 12.80 23.32
N ASN A 244 -21.40 12.11 24.19
CA ASN A 244 -20.14 11.44 23.85
C ASN A 244 -19.99 9.99 24.35
N GLU A 245 -21.03 9.34 24.86
CA GLU A 245 -20.94 7.99 25.43
C GLU A 245 -22.11 7.09 25.00
N PHE A 246 -21.92 5.77 24.99
CA PHE A 246 -23.01 4.81 24.81
C PHE A 246 -23.59 4.47 26.19
N ASP A 247 -24.90 4.67 26.39
CA ASP A 247 -25.53 4.35 27.68
C ASP A 247 -25.72 2.84 27.87
N ASN A 248 -25.86 2.08 26.77
CA ASN A 248 -26.06 0.64 26.80
C ASN A 248 -25.63 -0.05 25.49
N PHE A 249 -25.60 -1.39 25.48
CA PHE A 249 -25.23 -2.16 24.30
C PHE A 249 -26.22 -2.00 23.13
N GLN A 250 -27.48 -1.65 23.38
CA GLN A 250 -28.44 -1.39 22.30
C GLN A 250 -28.03 -0.16 21.49
N ASP A 251 -27.43 0.85 22.13
CA ASP A 251 -26.92 2.03 21.43
C ASP A 251 -25.75 1.68 20.49
N VAL A 252 -24.89 0.72 20.89
CA VAL A 252 -23.86 0.16 20.01
C VAL A 252 -24.49 -0.62 18.85
N HIS A 253 -25.53 -1.42 19.10
CA HIS A 253 -26.22 -2.18 18.06
C HIS A 253 -26.94 -1.29 17.04
N LYS A 254 -27.49 -0.13 17.45
CA LYS A 254 -28.15 0.84 16.57
C LYS A 254 -27.25 1.32 15.42
N LEU A 255 -25.92 1.33 15.59
CA LEU A 255 -24.95 1.67 14.53
C LEU A 255 -25.09 0.78 13.28
N TYR A 256 -25.52 -0.46 13.46
CA TYR A 256 -25.66 -1.45 12.38
C TYR A 256 -27.10 -1.60 11.87
N GLU A 257 -28.09 -1.05 12.57
CA GLU A 257 -29.52 -1.28 12.31
C GLU A 257 -30.26 -0.03 11.79
N GLY A 258 -29.85 1.17 12.22
CA GLY A 258 -30.62 2.40 12.04
C GLY A 258 -30.01 3.47 11.12
N GLY A 259 -28.71 3.41 10.85
CA GLY A 259 -27.96 4.50 10.19
C GLY A 259 -27.79 5.73 11.10
N ILE A 260 -26.67 6.43 10.97
CA ILE A 260 -26.40 7.67 11.71
C ILE A 260 -27.06 8.85 10.98
N LYS A 261 -27.96 9.59 11.66
CA LYS A 261 -28.52 10.83 11.10
C LYS A 261 -27.43 11.91 11.09
N LEU A 262 -27.03 12.35 9.90
CA LEU A 262 -26.13 13.50 9.74
C LEU A 262 -26.87 14.82 10.03
N PRO A 263 -26.20 15.84 10.59
CA PRO A 263 -26.75 17.19 10.68
C PRO A 263 -27.03 17.79 9.29
N ASP A 264 -27.98 18.71 9.22
CA ASP A 264 -28.30 19.44 7.99
C ASP A 264 -27.07 20.18 7.43
N GLY A 265 -26.96 20.22 6.09
CA GLY A 265 -25.76 20.48 5.30
C GLY A 265 -25.03 21.85 5.44
N HIS A 266 -25.33 22.64 6.47
CA HIS A 266 -24.58 23.84 6.81
C HIS A 266 -23.27 23.54 7.57
N ALA A 267 -23.20 22.41 8.30
CA ALA A 267 -22.04 22.03 9.10
C ALA A 267 -20.90 21.38 8.26
N LEU A 268 -21.26 20.78 7.12
CA LEU A 268 -20.34 20.10 6.20
C LEU A 268 -19.51 21.05 5.30
N LYS A 269 -19.68 22.38 5.38
CA LYS A 269 -18.95 23.33 4.50
C LYS A 269 -17.43 23.24 4.64
N ASN A 270 -16.91 22.93 5.82
CA ASN A 270 -15.48 22.83 6.09
C ASN A 270 -14.84 21.51 5.64
N THR A 271 -15.65 20.52 5.23
CA THR A 271 -15.15 19.22 4.70
C THR A 271 -14.98 19.24 3.18
N ARG A 272 -15.41 20.31 2.51
CA ARG A 272 -15.46 20.45 1.05
C ARG A 272 -14.10 20.68 0.39
N GLU A 273 -13.08 21.05 1.17
CA GLU A 273 -11.72 21.33 0.67
C GLU A 273 -10.83 20.09 0.63
N CYS A 274 -11.28 18.97 1.21
CA CYS A 274 -10.41 17.83 1.49
C CYS A 274 -10.56 16.66 0.49
N LEU A 275 -11.66 16.59 -0.28
CA LEU A 275 -11.94 15.48 -1.21
C LEU A 275 -12.79 15.90 -2.42
N PRO A 276 -12.68 15.20 -3.57
CA PRO A 276 -13.62 15.35 -4.67
C PRO A 276 -15.03 14.93 -4.22
N TRP A 277 -15.91 15.91 -4.00
CA TRP A 277 -17.30 15.76 -3.55
C TRP A 277 -18.11 14.71 -4.33
N GLU A 278 -17.78 14.53 -5.62
CA GLU A 278 -18.34 13.50 -6.51
C GLU A 278 -18.11 12.06 -6.00
N SER A 279 -16.92 11.77 -5.44
CA SER A 279 -16.57 10.43 -4.94
C SER A 279 -17.26 10.10 -3.61
N PHE A 280 -17.38 11.11 -2.74
CA PHE A 280 -18.11 10.99 -1.47
C PHE A 280 -19.62 10.79 -1.70
N LYS A 281 -20.20 11.53 -2.65
CA LYS A 281 -21.59 11.31 -3.09
C LYS A 281 -21.81 9.89 -3.58
N ASN A 282 -20.96 9.34 -4.44
CA ASN A 282 -21.14 7.98 -4.94
C ASN A 282 -21.12 6.93 -3.81
N LEU A 283 -20.30 7.14 -2.77
CA LEU A 283 -20.27 6.29 -1.58
C LEU A 283 -21.59 6.34 -0.79
N LEU A 284 -22.20 7.52 -0.66
CA LEU A 284 -23.49 7.72 0.01
C LEU A 284 -24.69 7.21 -0.81
N HIS A 285 -24.61 7.26 -2.14
CA HIS A 285 -25.69 6.81 -3.03
C HIS A 285 -25.73 5.30 -3.23
N LEU A 286 -24.65 4.56 -2.91
CA LEU A 286 -24.62 3.09 -3.03
C LEU A 286 -25.59 2.37 -2.07
N ASP A 287 -25.98 2.99 -0.95
CA ASP A 287 -26.80 2.35 0.10
C ASP A 287 -28.29 2.81 0.13
N GLY A 288 -28.86 3.17 -1.03
CA GLY A 288 -30.33 3.21 -1.15
C GLY A 288 -31.07 4.16 -0.21
N GLY A 289 -30.48 5.33 0.08
CA GLY A 289 -31.17 6.46 0.72
C GLY A 289 -31.06 6.58 2.24
N ARG A 290 -30.25 5.75 2.92
CA ARG A 290 -29.91 5.96 4.34
C ARG A 290 -28.42 6.26 4.51
N PRO A 291 -28.02 7.47 4.91
CA PRO A 291 -26.62 7.78 5.15
C PRO A 291 -26.10 6.95 6.35
N LEU A 292 -24.92 6.34 6.18
CA LEU A 292 -24.07 5.77 7.26
C LEU A 292 -24.69 4.60 8.07
N GLN A 293 -25.19 3.55 7.41
CA GLN A 293 -25.38 2.25 8.08
C GLN A 293 -24.11 1.41 7.97
N PHE A 294 -23.58 0.95 9.11
CA PHE A 294 -22.45 0.02 9.12
C PHE A 294 -22.90 -1.40 8.77
N PRO A 295 -22.09 -2.18 8.03
CA PRO A 295 -22.38 -3.60 7.85
C PRO A 295 -22.33 -4.31 9.21
N THR A 296 -23.32 -5.17 9.49
CA THR A 296 -23.38 -5.96 10.72
C THR A 296 -22.15 -6.88 10.83
N PRO A 297 -21.34 -6.80 11.92
CA PRO A 297 -20.20 -7.66 12.14
C PRO A 297 -20.58 -9.14 12.23
N ASP A 298 -19.76 -10.02 11.68
CA ASP A 298 -20.04 -11.47 11.60
C ASP A 298 -20.35 -12.11 12.96
N ILE A 299 -19.63 -11.71 14.00
CA ILE A 299 -19.79 -12.23 15.36
C ILE A 299 -21.18 -11.98 15.95
N ILE A 300 -21.89 -10.93 15.53
CA ILE A 300 -23.24 -10.61 16.02
C ILE A 300 -24.36 -10.91 15.02
N LYS A 301 -24.06 -11.50 13.86
CA LYS A 301 -25.07 -11.80 12.82
C LYS A 301 -26.09 -12.83 13.27
N ASN A 302 -25.62 -13.90 13.91
CA ASN A 302 -26.48 -15.01 14.34
C ASN A 302 -26.93 -14.85 15.80
N ASP A 303 -26.04 -14.35 16.66
CA ASP A 303 -26.30 -14.14 18.08
C ASP A 303 -25.65 -12.83 18.53
N ARG A 304 -26.49 -11.87 18.94
CA ARG A 304 -26.03 -10.53 19.37
C ARG A 304 -25.23 -10.54 20.67
N THR A 305 -25.27 -11.64 21.41
CA THR A 305 -24.70 -11.77 22.75
C THR A 305 -23.58 -12.80 22.86
N ALA A 306 -23.32 -13.58 21.80
CA ALA A 306 -22.31 -14.65 21.82
C ALA A 306 -20.90 -14.17 22.24
N TRP A 307 -20.50 -12.97 21.82
CA TRP A 307 -19.23 -12.35 22.19
C TRP A 307 -19.03 -12.16 23.71
N ARG A 308 -20.09 -12.28 24.51
CA ARG A 308 -20.05 -12.14 25.98
C ARG A 308 -19.73 -13.44 26.71
N THR A 309 -19.64 -14.56 26.00
CA THR A 309 -19.41 -15.88 26.58
C THR A 309 -17.92 -16.15 26.76
N ASP A 310 -17.55 -16.87 27.83
CA ASP A 310 -16.17 -17.28 28.06
C ASP A 310 -15.69 -18.23 26.95
N GLU A 311 -16.60 -19.04 26.39
CA GLU A 311 -16.35 -19.92 25.26
C GLU A 311 -15.91 -19.14 24.02
N GLU A 312 -16.64 -18.08 23.65
CA GLU A 312 -16.28 -17.24 22.49
C GLU A 312 -15.00 -16.45 22.76
N PHE A 313 -14.83 -15.89 23.96
CA PHE A 313 -13.60 -15.22 24.37
C PHE A 313 -12.36 -16.14 24.23
N GLY A 314 -12.46 -17.38 24.72
CA GLY A 314 -11.40 -18.38 24.55
C GLY A 314 -11.20 -18.81 23.10
N ARG A 315 -12.29 -18.99 22.34
CA ARG A 315 -12.25 -19.37 20.92
C ARG A 315 -11.56 -18.31 20.07
N GLU A 316 -11.77 -17.02 20.35
CA GLU A 316 -11.13 -15.92 19.61
C GLU A 316 -9.61 -15.92 19.73
N MET A 317 -9.05 -16.43 20.83
CA MET A 317 -7.60 -16.58 20.97
C MET A 317 -7.00 -17.61 19.99
N LEU A 318 -7.82 -18.52 19.46
CA LEU A 318 -7.42 -19.57 18.52
C LEU A 318 -7.91 -19.34 17.09
N ALA A 319 -9.06 -18.69 16.94
CA ALA A 319 -9.77 -18.54 15.66
C ALA A 319 -10.50 -17.19 15.53
N GLY A 320 -10.05 -16.17 16.27
CA GLY A 320 -10.50 -14.78 16.15
C GLY A 320 -9.57 -13.95 15.28
N VAL A 321 -9.54 -12.64 15.52
CA VAL A 321 -8.76 -11.69 14.72
C VAL A 321 -7.25 -11.82 14.89
N ASN A 322 -6.79 -12.29 16.05
CA ASN A 322 -5.36 -12.40 16.38
C ASN A 322 -4.99 -13.75 17.02
N PRO A 323 -4.99 -14.86 16.24
CA PRO A 323 -4.83 -16.21 16.76
C PRO A 323 -3.37 -16.64 16.98
N VAL A 324 -2.42 -15.69 17.03
CA VAL A 324 -0.96 -15.99 16.99
C VAL A 324 -0.22 -15.63 18.28
N ILE A 325 -0.92 -15.17 19.32
CA ILE A 325 -0.30 -14.71 20.58
C ILE A 325 -0.35 -15.75 21.68
N ILE A 326 -1.38 -16.61 21.70
CA ILE A 326 -1.56 -17.61 22.76
C ILE A 326 -0.33 -18.54 22.86
N ARG A 327 0.09 -18.83 24.09
CA ARG A 327 1.24 -19.69 24.37
C ARG A 327 0.89 -20.70 25.44
N ARG A 328 1.47 -21.89 25.31
CA ARG A 328 1.44 -22.89 26.37
C ARG A 328 2.21 -22.36 27.58
N LEU A 329 1.52 -22.25 28.72
CA LEU A 329 2.16 -21.98 29.99
C LEU A 329 3.03 -23.18 30.38
N GLN A 330 4.25 -22.94 30.88
CA GLN A 330 5.21 -24.00 31.23
C GLN A 330 5.38 -24.22 32.74
N GLU A 331 5.05 -23.21 33.55
CA GLU A 331 5.15 -23.26 35.00
C GLU A 331 4.01 -22.45 35.62
N PHE A 332 3.64 -22.77 36.86
CA PHE A 332 2.60 -22.06 37.58
C PHE A 332 3.03 -21.74 39.03
N PRO A 333 2.79 -20.51 39.51
CA PRO A 333 2.15 -19.39 38.79
C PRO A 333 3.07 -18.79 37.71
N PRO A 334 2.52 -18.06 36.71
CA PRO A 334 3.34 -17.47 35.65
C PRO A 334 4.39 -16.50 36.20
N ALA A 335 5.63 -16.59 35.71
CA ALA A 335 6.71 -15.71 36.10
C ALA A 335 6.90 -14.53 35.13
N SER A 336 7.30 -13.38 35.68
CA SER A 336 7.69 -12.19 34.91
C SER A 336 9.22 -12.07 34.86
N LYS A 337 9.73 -11.54 33.74
CA LYS A 337 11.16 -11.21 33.54
C LYS A 337 11.45 -9.72 33.68
N LEU A 338 10.46 -8.92 34.04
CA LEU A 338 10.63 -7.47 34.24
C LEU A 338 11.41 -7.18 35.53
N ASP A 339 12.14 -6.07 35.56
CA ASP A 339 12.94 -5.68 36.73
C ASP A 339 12.05 -5.25 37.91
N PRO A 340 12.07 -6.00 39.04
CA PRO A 340 11.26 -5.65 40.21
C PRO A 340 11.65 -4.33 40.87
N LYS A 341 12.86 -3.81 40.63
CA LYS A 341 13.27 -2.50 41.15
C LYS A 341 12.56 -1.35 40.42
N VAL A 342 12.21 -1.56 39.16
CA VAL A 342 11.51 -0.57 38.32
C VAL A 342 10.00 -0.70 38.50
N TYR A 343 9.49 -1.93 38.52
CA TYR A 343 8.04 -2.19 38.46
C TYR A 343 7.44 -2.74 39.77
N GLY A 344 8.22 -2.85 40.84
CA GLY A 344 7.77 -3.40 42.13
C GLY A 344 7.63 -4.92 42.12
N ASN A 345 6.76 -5.47 42.98
CA ASN A 345 6.55 -6.91 43.08
C ASN A 345 5.96 -7.47 41.77
N GLN A 346 6.70 -8.38 41.13
CA GLN A 346 6.32 -9.01 39.85
C GLN A 346 5.76 -10.44 40.01
N ASN A 347 5.61 -10.93 41.24
CA ASN A 347 5.04 -12.26 41.48
C ASN A 347 3.56 -12.25 41.14
N SER A 348 3.14 -13.22 40.31
CA SER A 348 1.73 -13.40 39.99
C SER A 348 0.93 -13.71 41.27
N SER A 349 -0.23 -13.05 41.40
CA SER A 349 -1.15 -13.26 42.51
C SER A 349 -2.12 -14.42 42.30
N LEU A 350 -2.03 -15.12 41.16
CA LEU A 350 -2.83 -16.31 40.88
C LEU A 350 -2.44 -17.46 41.81
N THR A 351 -3.44 -18.09 42.41
CA THR A 351 -3.26 -19.24 43.30
C THR A 351 -3.88 -20.50 42.69
N ARG A 352 -3.37 -21.68 43.06
CA ARG A 352 -3.88 -22.97 42.57
C ARG A 352 -5.36 -23.14 42.92
N ASP A 353 -5.71 -22.91 44.19
CA ASP A 353 -7.06 -23.04 44.74
C ASP A 353 -8.12 -22.20 44.00
N GLN A 354 -7.72 -21.09 43.38
CA GLN A 354 -8.62 -20.26 42.57
C GLN A 354 -8.92 -20.87 41.20
N ILE A 355 -7.96 -21.53 40.58
CA ILE A 355 -8.07 -22.01 39.20
C ILE A 355 -8.59 -23.45 39.14
N GLU A 356 -8.13 -24.34 40.03
CA GLU A 356 -8.48 -25.77 40.01
C GLU A 356 -9.99 -26.03 40.05
N LYS A 357 -10.75 -25.11 40.67
CA LYS A 357 -12.23 -25.14 40.70
C LYS A 357 -12.87 -25.15 39.31
N ASN A 358 -12.19 -24.59 38.31
CA ASN A 358 -12.67 -24.43 36.93
C ASN A 358 -11.87 -25.26 35.92
N MET A 359 -11.07 -26.23 36.37
CA MET A 359 -10.21 -27.08 35.51
C MET A 359 -10.85 -28.44 35.16
N ASN A 360 -12.19 -28.54 35.23
CA ASN A 360 -12.94 -29.76 34.89
C ASN A 360 -12.45 -31.02 35.64
N GLY A 361 -12.04 -30.86 36.91
CA GLY A 361 -11.58 -31.95 37.77
C GLY A 361 -10.10 -32.28 37.67
N LEU A 362 -9.31 -31.54 36.86
CA LEU A 362 -7.86 -31.69 36.78
C LEU A 362 -7.16 -30.75 37.79
N THR A 363 -6.06 -31.21 38.40
CA THR A 363 -5.19 -30.35 39.21
C THR A 363 -4.20 -29.58 38.33
N VAL A 364 -3.60 -28.52 38.88
CA VAL A 364 -2.54 -27.79 38.18
C VAL A 364 -1.40 -28.74 37.78
N GLU A 365 -0.97 -29.61 38.69
CA GLU A 365 0.12 -30.57 38.46
C GLU A 365 -0.21 -31.62 37.39
N GLU A 366 -1.48 -31.95 37.17
CA GLU A 366 -1.89 -32.90 36.14
C GLU A 366 -1.81 -32.27 34.75
N VAL A 367 -2.20 -31.00 34.61
CA VAL A 367 -2.18 -30.28 33.33
C VAL A 367 -0.75 -30.01 32.83
N PHE A 368 0.22 -29.82 33.71
CA PHE A 368 1.63 -29.64 33.32
C PHE A 368 2.39 -30.94 33.01
N ARG A 369 1.81 -32.12 33.32
CA ARG A 369 2.44 -33.43 33.01
C ARG A 369 2.23 -33.87 31.56
N HIS A 370 1.32 -33.21 30.84
CA HIS A 370 1.03 -33.43 29.43
C HIS A 370 1.58 -32.29 28.57
#